data_AF-A0A2P5AYP6-F1
#
_entry.id   AF-A0A2P5AYP6-F1
#
_cell.length_a   1.000
_cell.length_b   1.000
_cell.length_c   1.000
_cell.angle_alpha   90.00
_cell.angle_beta   90.00
_cell.angle_gamma   90.00
#
_symmetry.space_group_name_H-M   'P 1'
#
loop_
_entity.id
_entity.type
_entity.pdbx_description
1 polymer ?
#
loop_
_entity_poly.entity_id
_entity_poly.type
_entity_poly.pdbx_seq_one_letter_code
_entity_poly.pdbx_strand_id
1 'polypeptide(L)'
;MEFLSMHAASIAKLLDLIVGNVNDRGLLSTLPVIDTLIQCFPMEVPPLISSTLQKLIVICLSGGDEYDPSKTAVKASSAAILARILVTNTNYLAQLTAEPSLSLLLQNSGVSIEENVLLGLVDIWLDKVDNVSSIQRKMYGLALSTLLKLGLPKILEKLDLILSVCTSVILGGNEDTSEEESSGENMSSSRSHGEGDIPSKEFRRRQIKISDPIYQLSLEASVRDNLQTCAALYGESFNSAIGSMHPAAFAQLKQALKMA
;
A
#
# COMPACT_ATOMS: atom_id res chain seq x y z
N MET A 1 -22.38 -2.08 5.84
CA MET A 1 -22.75 -3.11 6.83
C MET A 1 -23.53 -4.25 6.19
N GLU A 2 -24.70 -4.01 5.60
CA GLU A 2 -25.57 -5.08 5.05
C GLU A 2 -24.88 -5.98 4.00
N PHE A 3 -24.12 -5.38 3.08
CA PHE A 3 -23.32 -6.12 2.08
C PHE A 3 -22.38 -7.14 2.73
N LEU A 4 -21.61 -6.74 3.75
CA LEU A 4 -20.68 -7.64 4.43
C LEU A 4 -21.42 -8.71 5.21
N SER A 5 -22.52 -8.39 5.90
CA SER A 5 -23.31 -9.40 6.61
C SER A 5 -23.87 -10.49 5.70
N MET A 6 -24.18 -10.16 4.44
CA MET A 6 -24.73 -11.14 3.48
C MET A 6 -23.64 -11.91 2.72
N HIS A 7 -22.50 -11.29 2.43
CA HIS A 7 -21.55 -11.83 1.45
C HIS A 7 -20.14 -12.09 1.99
N ALA A 8 -19.78 -11.63 3.19
CA ALA A 8 -18.40 -11.70 3.70
C ALA A 8 -17.82 -13.12 3.65
N ALA A 9 -18.55 -14.13 4.14
CA ALA A 9 -18.06 -15.51 4.16
C ALA A 9 -17.82 -16.07 2.75
N SER A 10 -18.70 -15.77 1.81
CA SER A 10 -18.56 -16.22 0.42
C SER A 10 -17.41 -15.51 -0.29
N ILE A 11 -17.27 -14.20 -0.06
CA ILE A 11 -16.17 -13.39 -0.61
C ILE A 11 -14.83 -13.90 -0.08
N ALA A 12 -14.70 -14.09 1.23
CA ALA A 12 -13.46 -14.58 1.84
C ALA A 12 -13.06 -15.95 1.27
N LYS A 13 -14.00 -16.89 1.16
CA LYS A 13 -13.75 -18.21 0.56
C LYS A 13 -13.32 -18.10 -0.91
N LEU A 14 -13.99 -17.25 -1.69
CA LEU A 14 -13.68 -17.07 -3.12
C LEU A 14 -12.29 -16.46 -3.32
N LEU A 15 -11.96 -15.41 -2.56
CA LEU A 15 -10.65 -14.77 -2.64
C LEU A 15 -9.55 -15.71 -2.17
N ASP A 16 -9.79 -16.51 -1.13
CA ASP A 16 -8.84 -17.51 -0.67
C ASP A 16 -8.59 -18.62 -1.71
N LEU A 17 -9.63 -19.02 -2.45
CA LEU A 17 -9.50 -19.97 -3.55
C LEU A 17 -8.77 -19.37 -4.75
N ILE A 18 -8.94 -18.09 -5.05
CA ILE A 18 -8.31 -17.46 -6.22
C ILE A 18 -6.83 -17.15 -5.94
N VAL A 19 -6.54 -16.47 -4.82
CA VAL A 19 -5.19 -16.03 -4.50
C VAL A 19 -4.30 -17.23 -4.19
N GLY A 20 -3.25 -17.40 -5.00
CA GLY A 20 -2.33 -18.53 -4.94
C GLY A 20 -2.64 -19.69 -5.90
N ASN A 21 -3.81 -19.70 -6.57
CA ASN A 21 -4.20 -20.78 -7.49
C ASN A 21 -4.43 -20.32 -8.94
N VAL A 22 -4.30 -19.03 -9.23
CA VAL A 22 -4.38 -18.48 -10.58
C VAL A 22 -3.02 -17.96 -11.03
N ASN A 23 -2.82 -17.84 -12.35
CA ASN A 23 -1.63 -17.22 -12.91
C ASN A 23 -1.59 -15.70 -12.65
N ASP A 24 -0.46 -15.06 -12.93
CA ASP A 24 -0.24 -13.63 -12.67
C ASP A 24 -1.31 -12.74 -13.31
N ARG A 25 -1.78 -13.08 -14.52
CA ARG A 25 -2.84 -12.33 -15.21
C ARG A 25 -4.17 -12.40 -14.46
N GLY A 26 -4.54 -13.59 -13.99
CA GLY A 26 -5.73 -13.80 -13.17
C GLY A 26 -5.61 -13.07 -11.83
N LEU A 27 -4.43 -13.07 -11.23
CA LEU A 27 -4.18 -12.39 -9.97
C LEU A 27 -4.24 -10.87 -10.12
N LEU A 28 -3.60 -10.29 -11.16
CA LEU A 28 -3.70 -8.87 -11.49
C LEU A 28 -5.13 -8.40 -11.76
N SER A 29 -6.00 -9.29 -12.25
CA SER A 29 -7.43 -8.99 -12.43
C SER A 29 -8.22 -9.03 -11.12
N THR A 30 -7.69 -9.74 -10.10
CA THR A 30 -8.34 -9.94 -8.79
C THR A 30 -7.92 -8.88 -7.77
N LEU A 31 -6.65 -8.45 -7.78
CA LEU A 31 -6.10 -7.49 -6.83
C LEU A 31 -6.91 -6.18 -6.73
N PRO A 32 -7.40 -5.56 -7.83
CA PRO A 32 -8.25 -4.37 -7.73
C PRO A 32 -9.56 -4.59 -6.98
N VAL A 33 -10.11 -5.82 -7.00
CA VAL A 33 -11.32 -6.18 -6.24
C VAL A 33 -11.00 -6.21 -4.75
N ILE A 34 -9.87 -6.81 -4.37
CA ILE A 34 -9.40 -6.84 -2.98
C ILE A 34 -9.14 -5.41 -2.49
N ASP A 35 -8.45 -4.59 -3.28
CA ASP A 35 -8.17 -3.19 -2.95
C ASP A 35 -9.47 -2.39 -2.74
N THR A 36 -10.44 -2.54 -3.64
CA THR A 36 -11.74 -1.87 -3.55
C THR A 36 -12.51 -2.29 -2.30
N LEU A 37 -12.48 -3.57 -1.92
CA LEU A 37 -13.16 -4.06 -0.70
C LEU A 37 -12.55 -3.43 0.56
N ILE A 38 -11.22 -3.38 0.64
CA ILE A 38 -10.51 -2.76 1.77
C ILE A 38 -10.73 -1.24 1.79
N GLN A 39 -10.72 -0.59 0.63
CA GLN A 39 -11.01 0.83 0.50
C GLN A 39 -12.43 1.17 1.01
N CYS A 40 -13.41 0.32 0.73
CA CYS A 40 -14.79 0.51 1.21
C CYS A 40 -14.96 0.21 2.71
N PHE A 41 -14.20 -0.75 3.24
CA PHE A 41 -14.35 -1.28 4.61
C PHE A 41 -12.99 -1.57 5.26
N PRO A 42 -12.19 -0.53 5.58
CA PRO A 42 -10.78 -0.68 5.95
C PRO A 42 -10.56 -1.36 7.31
N MET A 43 -11.59 -1.42 8.17
CA MET A 43 -11.50 -2.05 9.48
C MET A 43 -12.09 -3.47 9.47
N GLU A 44 -13.16 -3.68 8.69
CA GLU A 44 -13.94 -4.91 8.71
C GLU A 44 -13.42 -5.95 7.73
N VAL A 45 -13.03 -5.55 6.51
CA VAL A 45 -12.61 -6.51 5.47
C VAL A 45 -11.27 -7.17 5.80
N PRO A 46 -10.19 -6.46 6.22
CA PRO A 46 -8.90 -7.11 6.40
C PRO A 46 -8.94 -8.35 7.32
N PRO A 47 -9.57 -8.30 8.52
CA PRO A 47 -9.73 -9.50 9.34
C PRO A 47 -10.52 -10.63 8.67
N LEU A 48 -11.54 -10.31 7.88
CA LEU A 48 -12.38 -11.29 7.18
C LEU A 48 -11.62 -12.06 6.09
N ILE A 49 -10.61 -11.43 5.48
CA ILE A 49 -9.80 -12.02 4.40
C ILE A 49 -8.35 -12.28 4.82
N SER A 50 -8.11 -12.49 6.12
CA SER A 50 -6.77 -12.65 6.71
C SER A 50 -5.89 -13.68 5.97
N SER A 51 -6.44 -14.86 5.64
CA SER A 51 -5.71 -15.89 4.86
C SER A 51 -5.26 -15.39 3.48
N THR A 52 -6.15 -14.67 2.78
CA THR A 52 -5.82 -14.03 1.50
C THR A 52 -4.68 -13.02 1.67
N LEU A 53 -4.71 -12.20 2.72
CA LEU A 53 -3.66 -11.22 2.99
C LEU A 53 -2.33 -11.86 3.35
N GLN A 54 -2.32 -12.97 4.10
CA GLN A 54 -1.10 -13.74 4.37
C GLN A 54 -0.48 -14.25 3.06
N LYS A 55 -1.30 -14.75 2.11
CA LYS A 55 -0.81 -15.15 0.79
C LYS A 55 -0.24 -13.96 -0.01
N LEU A 56 -0.83 -12.76 0.10
CA LEU A 56 -0.26 -11.56 -0.52
C LEU A 56 1.10 -11.18 0.10
N ILE A 57 1.27 -11.34 1.41
CA ILE A 57 2.58 -11.14 2.07
C ILE A 57 3.60 -12.15 1.55
N VAL A 58 3.22 -13.43 1.43
CA VAL A 58 4.08 -14.46 0.83
C VAL A 58 4.46 -14.07 -0.59
N ILE A 59 3.52 -13.68 -1.44
CA ILE A 59 3.79 -13.22 -2.82
C ILE A 59 4.83 -12.09 -2.84
N CYS A 60 4.73 -11.12 -1.92
CA CYS A 60 5.68 -10.01 -1.84
C CYS A 60 7.09 -10.48 -1.47
N LEU A 61 7.20 -11.36 -0.46
CA LEU A 61 8.47 -11.75 0.15
C LEU A 61 9.11 -12.99 -0.49
N SER A 62 8.36 -13.74 -1.30
CA SER A 62 8.88 -14.87 -2.05
C SER A 62 9.85 -14.40 -3.12
N GLY A 63 10.96 -15.12 -3.26
CA GLY A 63 11.88 -14.98 -4.39
C GLY A 63 11.16 -15.24 -5.72
N GLY A 64 11.66 -14.66 -6.80
CA GLY A 64 11.10 -14.86 -8.13
C GLY A 64 11.95 -14.22 -9.20
N ASP A 65 11.65 -14.52 -10.47
CA ASP A 65 12.29 -13.88 -11.60
C ASP A 65 11.86 -12.39 -11.66
N GLU A 66 12.74 -11.50 -11.22
CA GLU A 66 12.49 -10.05 -11.20
C GLU A 66 12.44 -9.44 -12.60
N TYR A 67 12.93 -10.16 -13.62
CA TYR A 67 12.86 -9.74 -15.01
C TYR A 67 11.48 -10.02 -15.62
N ASP A 68 10.64 -10.80 -14.95
CA ASP A 68 9.27 -11.08 -15.39
C ASP A 68 8.33 -9.90 -15.03
N PRO A 69 7.83 -9.15 -16.03
CA PRO A 69 7.01 -7.97 -15.77
C PRO A 69 5.70 -8.31 -15.06
N SER A 70 5.10 -9.48 -15.31
CA SER A 70 3.82 -9.83 -14.66
C SER A 70 4.03 -10.13 -13.18
N LYS A 71 5.11 -10.82 -12.81
CA LYS A 71 5.46 -11.08 -11.41
C LYS A 71 5.79 -9.81 -10.66
N THR A 72 6.56 -8.91 -11.28
CA THR A 72 6.87 -7.60 -10.71
C THR A 72 5.59 -6.79 -10.48
N ALA A 73 4.69 -6.75 -11.46
CA ALA A 73 3.40 -6.06 -11.31
C ALA A 73 2.52 -6.68 -10.21
N VAL A 74 2.49 -8.01 -10.09
CA VAL A 74 1.77 -8.73 -9.03
C VAL A 74 2.33 -8.38 -7.65
N LYS A 75 3.65 -8.42 -7.47
CA LYS A 75 4.31 -8.06 -6.21
C LYS A 75 4.02 -6.62 -5.82
N ALA A 76 4.21 -5.69 -6.77
CA ALA A 76 3.99 -4.28 -6.55
C ALA A 76 2.51 -3.98 -6.21
N SER A 77 1.57 -4.60 -6.92
CA SER A 77 0.14 -4.43 -6.64
C SER A 77 -0.28 -5.05 -5.30
N SER A 78 0.30 -6.20 -4.93
CA SER A 78 0.05 -6.86 -3.63
C SER A 78 0.60 -6.01 -2.49
N ALA A 79 1.81 -5.48 -2.64
CA ALA A 79 2.43 -4.58 -1.68
C ALA A 79 1.64 -3.27 -1.52
N ALA A 80 0.99 -2.76 -2.57
CA ALA A 80 0.10 -1.60 -2.47
C ALA A 80 -1.11 -1.87 -1.57
N ILE A 81 -1.74 -3.03 -1.69
CA ILE A 81 -2.84 -3.43 -0.80
C ILE A 81 -2.35 -3.48 0.66
N LEU A 82 -1.17 -4.06 0.91
CA LEU A 82 -0.60 -4.12 2.26
C LEU A 82 -0.24 -2.72 2.79
N ALA A 83 0.27 -1.82 1.94
CA ALA A 83 0.54 -0.42 2.28
C ALA A 83 -0.75 0.29 2.69
N ARG A 84 -1.85 0.09 1.96
CA ARG A 84 -3.18 0.62 2.33
C ARG A 84 -3.56 0.18 3.73
N ILE A 85 -3.50 -1.12 4.01
CA ILE A 85 -3.87 -1.67 5.31
C ILE A 85 -2.97 -1.08 6.40
N LEU A 86 -1.67 -0.93 6.17
CA LEU A 86 -0.77 -0.32 7.16
C LEU A 86 -1.20 1.10 7.52
N VAL A 87 -1.58 1.90 6.51
CA VAL A 87 -1.97 3.30 6.68
C VAL A 87 -3.33 3.41 7.37
N THR A 88 -4.31 2.59 6.98
CA THR A 88 -5.69 2.70 7.48
C THR A 88 -5.96 1.88 8.73
N ASN A 89 -5.19 0.82 8.97
CA ASN A 89 -5.37 -0.13 10.06
C ASN A 89 -4.02 -0.74 10.50
N THR A 90 -3.13 0.14 10.96
CA THR A 90 -1.75 -0.18 11.35
C THR A 90 -1.66 -1.35 12.33
N ASN A 91 -2.52 -1.35 13.36
CA ASN A 91 -2.52 -2.37 14.41
C ASN A 91 -2.83 -3.75 13.83
N TYR A 92 -3.79 -3.84 12.91
CA TYR A 92 -4.14 -5.10 12.28
C TYR A 92 -2.99 -5.64 11.43
N LEU A 93 -2.34 -4.82 10.60
CA LEU A 93 -1.22 -5.33 9.80
C LEU A 93 -0.06 -5.78 10.68
N ALA A 94 0.26 -5.02 11.74
CA ALA A 94 1.30 -5.40 12.68
C ALA A 94 1.01 -6.76 13.36
N GLN A 95 -0.24 -6.99 13.76
CA GLN A 95 -0.69 -8.29 14.28
C GLN A 95 -0.56 -9.38 13.22
N LEU A 96 -1.07 -9.16 12.01
CA LEU A 96 -1.02 -10.12 10.91
C LEU A 96 0.43 -10.54 10.59
N THR A 97 1.37 -9.60 10.60
CA THR A 97 2.79 -9.87 10.36
C THR A 97 3.49 -10.63 11.47
N ALA A 98 2.91 -10.68 12.67
CA ALA A 98 3.41 -11.41 13.82
C ALA A 98 2.70 -12.78 14.01
N GLU A 99 1.71 -13.10 13.17
CA GLU A 99 0.94 -14.34 13.28
C GLU A 99 1.81 -15.58 13.00
N PRO A 100 1.78 -16.63 13.86
CA PRO A 100 2.53 -17.87 13.62
C PRO A 100 2.13 -18.59 12.33
N SER A 101 0.86 -18.46 11.93
CA SER A 101 0.34 -19.02 10.69
C SER A 101 1.05 -18.44 9.45
N LEU A 102 1.34 -17.15 9.46
CA LEU A 102 2.08 -16.48 8.40
C LEU A 102 3.54 -16.95 8.36
N SER A 103 4.19 -17.09 9.52
CA SER A 103 5.56 -17.61 9.59
C SER A 103 5.68 -18.99 8.96
N LEU A 104 4.71 -19.87 9.21
CA LEU A 104 4.65 -21.21 8.62
C LEU A 104 4.44 -21.15 7.10
N LEU A 105 3.57 -20.26 6.60
CA LEU A 105 3.38 -20.09 5.15
C LEU A 105 4.65 -19.59 4.45
N LEU A 106 5.37 -18.65 5.06
CA LEU A 106 6.61 -18.10 4.52
C LEU A 106 7.71 -19.16 4.48
N GLN A 107 7.88 -19.95 5.55
CA GLN A 107 8.81 -21.08 5.59
C GLN A 107 8.49 -22.12 4.50
N ASN A 108 7.22 -22.50 4.35
CA ASN A 108 6.78 -23.44 3.32
C ASN A 108 7.03 -22.93 1.89
N SER A 109 7.11 -21.61 1.73
CA SER A 109 7.39 -20.96 0.44
C SER A 109 8.89 -20.71 0.21
N GLY A 110 9.76 -21.25 1.06
CA GLY A 110 11.21 -21.09 0.98
C GLY A 110 11.72 -19.71 1.37
N VAL A 111 10.89 -18.88 2.03
CA VAL A 111 11.29 -17.55 2.51
C VAL A 111 11.92 -17.69 3.88
N SER A 112 13.22 -17.43 3.97
CA SER A 112 13.91 -17.26 5.25
C SER A 112 13.68 -15.84 5.75
N ILE A 113 12.96 -15.69 6.85
CA ILE A 113 12.79 -14.40 7.50
C ILE A 113 13.78 -14.33 8.64
N GLU A 114 14.93 -13.72 8.38
CA GLU A 114 15.95 -13.49 9.41
C GLU A 114 15.52 -12.35 10.36
N GLU A 115 14.54 -11.54 9.94
CA GLU A 115 14.08 -10.35 10.65
C GLU A 115 12.55 -10.30 10.83
N ASN A 116 12.00 -9.10 11.02
CA ASN A 116 10.58 -8.84 11.11
C ASN A 116 9.95 -8.78 9.70
N VAL A 117 8.82 -9.46 9.49
CA VAL A 117 8.06 -9.45 8.23
C VAL A 117 7.76 -8.03 7.72
N LEU A 118 7.44 -7.10 8.63
CA LEU A 118 7.22 -5.69 8.27
C LEU A 118 8.47 -5.05 7.65
N LEU A 119 9.68 -5.41 8.11
CA LEU A 119 10.93 -4.92 7.52
C LEU A 119 11.13 -5.48 6.11
N GLY A 120 10.75 -6.75 5.88
CA GLY A 120 10.68 -7.29 4.53
C GLY A 120 9.71 -6.52 3.62
N LEU A 121 8.55 -6.11 4.14
CA LEU A 121 7.62 -5.26 3.37
C LEU A 121 8.17 -3.86 3.11
N VAL A 122 8.96 -3.29 4.04
CA VAL A 122 9.70 -2.03 3.80
C VAL A 122 10.59 -2.16 2.58
N ASP A 123 11.34 -3.25 2.48
CA ASP A 123 12.22 -3.49 1.34
C ASP A 123 11.44 -3.57 0.03
N ILE A 124 10.30 -4.24 0.02
CA ILE A 124 9.44 -4.30 -1.17
C ILE A 124 8.87 -2.93 -1.55
N TRP A 125 8.46 -2.10 -0.58
CA TRP A 125 7.95 -0.75 -0.87
C TRP A 125 9.03 0.20 -1.35
N LEU A 126 10.27 0.08 -0.85
CA LEU A 126 11.41 0.84 -1.34
C LEU A 126 11.80 0.42 -2.76
N ASP A 127 11.85 -0.89 -3.00
CA ASP A 127 12.32 -1.47 -4.27
C ASP A 127 11.30 -1.30 -5.41
N LYS A 128 10.01 -1.53 -5.15
CA LYS A 128 8.97 -1.53 -6.21
C LYS A 128 8.24 -0.19 -6.38
N VAL A 129 8.73 0.90 -5.79
CA VAL A 129 8.04 2.21 -5.85
C VAL A 129 7.89 2.73 -7.28
N ASP A 130 8.84 2.45 -8.18
CA ASP A 130 8.77 2.91 -9.56
C ASP A 130 7.94 1.98 -10.47
N ASN A 131 7.44 0.87 -9.93
CA ASN A 131 6.61 -0.10 -10.67
C ASN A 131 5.10 0.10 -10.46
N VAL A 132 4.69 1.15 -9.74
CA VAL A 132 3.28 1.38 -9.39
C VAL A 132 2.78 2.73 -9.88
N SER A 133 1.46 2.88 -9.97
CA SER A 133 0.81 4.16 -10.31
C SER A 133 1.13 5.26 -9.30
N SER A 134 0.99 6.53 -9.70
CA SER A 134 1.23 7.68 -8.82
C SER A 134 0.48 7.61 -7.48
N ILE A 135 -0.79 7.20 -7.49
CA ILE A 135 -1.57 7.03 -6.26
C ILE A 135 -1.01 5.92 -5.36
N GLN A 136 -0.50 4.84 -5.94
CA GLN A 136 0.15 3.76 -5.19
C GLN A 136 1.53 4.19 -4.68
N ARG A 137 2.27 5.02 -5.42
CA ARG A 137 3.52 5.64 -4.93
C ARG A 137 3.26 6.49 -3.69
N LYS A 138 2.19 7.30 -3.70
CA LYS A 138 1.72 8.03 -2.51
C LYS A 138 1.39 7.07 -1.37
N MET A 139 0.74 5.95 -1.66
CA MET A 139 0.39 4.93 -0.68
C MET A 139 1.63 4.28 -0.04
N TYR A 140 2.65 3.95 -0.84
CA TYR A 140 3.94 3.48 -0.35
C TYR A 140 4.61 4.51 0.54
N GLY A 141 4.67 5.78 0.11
CA GLY A 141 5.20 6.86 0.92
C GLY A 141 4.49 7.00 2.27
N LEU A 142 3.15 6.89 2.29
CA LEU A 142 2.36 6.96 3.53
C LEU A 142 2.64 5.76 4.44
N ALA A 143 2.77 4.56 3.88
CA ALA A 143 3.11 3.35 4.62
C ALA A 143 4.52 3.42 5.23
N LEU A 144 5.52 3.80 4.42
CA LEU A 144 6.91 4.01 4.85
C LEU A 144 7.00 5.11 5.92
N SER A 145 6.26 6.20 5.76
CA SER A 145 6.14 7.25 6.79
C SER A 145 5.52 6.72 8.08
N THR A 146 4.47 5.89 7.99
CA THR A 146 3.79 5.30 9.14
C THR A 146 4.72 4.37 9.94
N LEU A 147 5.68 3.71 9.30
CA LEU A 147 6.64 2.84 9.98
C LEU A 147 7.59 3.59 10.93
N LEU A 148 7.88 4.85 10.63
CA LEU A 148 8.79 5.68 11.44
C LEU A 148 8.31 5.84 12.89
N LYS A 149 7.02 5.67 13.15
CA LYS A 149 6.41 5.76 14.48
C LYS A 149 6.14 4.41 15.15
N LEU A 150 6.51 3.27 14.54
CA LEU A 150 6.19 1.94 15.10
C LEU A 150 7.24 1.39 16.07
N GLY A 151 8.31 2.14 16.37
CA GLY A 151 9.30 1.71 17.35
C GLY A 151 10.14 0.50 16.89
N LEU A 152 10.27 0.26 15.57
CA LEU A 152 11.14 -0.76 14.99
C LEU A 152 12.58 -0.20 14.84
N PRO A 153 13.57 -0.56 15.67
CA PRO A 153 14.87 0.14 15.67
C PRO A 153 15.61 0.09 14.33
N LYS A 154 15.50 -1.04 13.62
CA LYS A 154 16.09 -1.23 12.28
C LYS A 154 15.53 -0.27 11.21
N ILE A 155 14.42 0.43 11.47
CA ILE A 155 13.89 1.43 10.54
C ILE A 155 14.88 2.58 10.32
N LEU A 156 15.71 2.89 11.32
CA LEU A 156 16.70 3.97 11.23
C LEU A 156 17.81 3.67 10.22
N GLU A 157 18.15 2.39 10.02
CA GLU A 157 19.13 1.98 9.01
C GLU A 157 18.64 2.25 7.59
N LYS A 158 17.32 2.35 7.40
CA LYS A 158 16.66 2.64 6.12
C LYS A 158 16.09 4.06 6.05
N LEU A 159 16.39 4.92 7.03
CA LEU A 159 15.78 6.25 7.15
C LEU A 159 16.03 7.11 5.90
N ASP A 160 17.27 7.12 5.39
CA ASP A 160 17.64 7.88 4.18
C ASP A 160 16.82 7.42 2.96
N LEU A 161 16.72 6.11 2.74
CA LEU A 161 15.95 5.52 1.63
C LEU A 161 14.45 5.84 1.75
N ILE A 162 13.88 5.69 2.95
CA ILE A 162 12.48 6.02 3.23
C ILE A 162 12.18 7.48 2.90
N LEU A 163 13.04 8.39 3.37
CA LEU A 163 12.86 9.83 3.18
C LEU A 163 13.12 10.24 1.73
N SER A 164 14.06 9.60 1.03
CA SER A 164 14.27 9.78 -0.40
C SER A 164 13.02 9.43 -1.22
N VAL A 165 12.41 8.27 -0.96
CA VAL A 165 11.15 7.88 -1.60
C VAL A 165 10.04 8.89 -1.30
N CYS A 166 9.84 9.25 -0.03
CA CYS A 166 8.82 10.22 0.36
C CYS A 166 9.04 11.58 -0.33
N THR A 167 10.28 12.05 -0.38
CA THR A 167 10.68 13.31 -1.02
C THR A 167 10.39 13.28 -2.52
N SER A 168 10.79 12.20 -3.21
CA SER A 168 10.53 12.01 -4.64
C SER A 168 9.03 12.04 -4.95
N VAL A 169 8.21 11.36 -4.14
CA VAL A 169 6.76 11.33 -4.33
C VAL A 169 6.11 12.70 -4.04
N ILE A 170 6.56 13.43 -3.02
CA ILE A 170 6.04 14.77 -2.72
C ILE A 170 6.38 15.76 -3.83
N LEU A 171 7.61 15.74 -4.33
CA LEU A 171 8.06 16.66 -5.38
C LEU A 171 7.52 16.28 -6.77
N GLY A 172 7.31 15.00 -7.03
CA GLY A 172 6.71 14.51 -8.28
C GLY A 172 5.17 14.61 -8.32
N GLY A 173 4.50 14.75 -7.18
CA GLY A 173 3.04 14.72 -7.07
C GLY A 173 2.29 15.96 -7.60
N ASN A 174 2.96 16.86 -8.33
CA ASN A 174 2.35 18.08 -8.86
C ASN A 174 1.84 17.93 -10.32
N GLU A 175 2.06 16.78 -10.98
CA GLU A 175 1.74 16.57 -12.41
C GLU A 175 0.39 15.84 -12.65
N ASP A 176 -0.13 15.09 -11.67
CA ASP A 176 -1.25 14.14 -11.90
C ASP A 176 -2.67 14.67 -11.62
N THR A 177 -2.85 15.98 -11.41
CA THR A 177 -4.22 16.53 -11.35
C THR A 177 -4.89 16.64 -12.73
N SER A 178 -4.18 16.28 -13.82
CA SER A 178 -4.68 16.51 -15.19
C SER A 178 -4.69 15.31 -16.16
N GLU A 179 -4.13 14.13 -15.84
CA GLU A 179 -3.88 13.10 -16.88
C GLU A 179 -4.51 11.70 -16.71
N GLU A 180 -5.41 11.47 -15.75
CA GLU A 180 -6.20 10.21 -15.70
C GLU A 180 -7.60 10.30 -16.34
N GLU A 181 -7.84 11.29 -17.21
CA GLU A 181 -9.04 11.35 -18.06
C GLU A 181 -8.67 11.18 -19.55
N SER A 182 -8.12 10.03 -19.92
CA SER A 182 -8.20 9.56 -21.31
C SER A 182 -8.85 8.18 -21.34
N SER A 183 -10.17 8.23 -21.22
CA SER A 183 -11.09 7.12 -21.40
C SER A 183 -11.07 6.68 -22.87
N GLY A 184 -10.17 5.76 -23.21
CA GLY A 184 -10.31 4.93 -24.41
C GLY A 184 -11.43 3.92 -24.19
N GLU A 185 -12.68 4.32 -24.46
CA GLU A 185 -13.80 3.53 -25.02
C GLU A 185 -15.12 4.30 -24.86
N ASN A 186 -15.27 5.37 -25.65
CA ASN A 186 -16.58 5.87 -26.05
C ASN A 186 -17.18 4.86 -27.04
N MET A 187 -18.14 4.03 -26.63
CA MET A 187 -19.26 3.59 -27.49
C MET A 187 -20.34 2.88 -26.67
N SER A 188 -21.35 3.63 -26.21
CA SER A 188 -22.78 3.35 -26.42
C SER A 188 -23.64 4.13 -25.43
N SER A 189 -24.14 5.27 -25.89
CA SER A 189 -25.23 5.99 -25.26
C SER A 189 -26.57 5.40 -25.71
N SER A 190 -27.03 4.33 -25.05
CA SER A 190 -28.46 3.98 -25.08
C SER A 190 -29.18 4.71 -23.95
N ARG A 191 -29.82 5.82 -24.30
CA ARG A 191 -30.83 6.48 -23.46
C ARG A 191 -32.02 5.54 -23.27
N SER A 192 -32.24 5.04 -22.05
CA SER A 192 -33.54 4.51 -21.64
C SER A 192 -34.04 5.27 -20.42
N HIS A 193 -35.08 6.07 -20.62
CA HIS A 193 -35.88 6.67 -19.57
C HIS A 193 -36.67 5.60 -18.81
N GLY A 194 -36.70 5.70 -17.47
CA GLY A 194 -37.68 5.03 -16.62
C GLY A 194 -37.09 4.36 -15.38
N GLU A 195 -37.41 4.93 -14.21
CA GLU A 195 -37.20 4.41 -12.84
C GLU A 195 -35.78 4.39 -12.27
N GLY A 196 -35.51 5.39 -11.40
CA GLY A 196 -34.39 5.42 -10.46
C GLY A 196 -33.02 5.53 -11.13
N ASP A 197 -32.47 6.74 -11.25
CA ASP A 197 -31.11 6.95 -11.77
C ASP A 197 -30.09 6.19 -10.90
N ILE A 198 -29.77 4.95 -11.28
CA ILE A 198 -28.67 4.19 -10.70
C ILE A 198 -27.40 4.84 -11.22
N PRO A 199 -26.54 5.42 -10.34
CA PRO A 199 -25.36 6.11 -10.81
C PRO A 199 -24.45 5.17 -11.60
N SER A 200 -23.88 5.70 -12.70
CA SER A 200 -23.01 4.92 -13.58
C SER A 200 -21.86 4.27 -12.80
N LYS A 201 -21.33 3.15 -13.31
CA LYS A 201 -20.18 2.46 -12.71
C LYS A 201 -19.00 3.41 -12.49
N GLU A 202 -18.79 4.33 -13.43
CA GLU A 202 -17.75 5.34 -13.34
C GLU A 202 -18.01 6.34 -12.22
N PHE A 203 -19.24 6.85 -12.09
CA PHE A 203 -19.61 7.76 -11.01
C PHE A 203 -19.38 7.12 -9.65
N ARG A 204 -19.77 5.84 -9.47
CA ARG A 204 -19.52 5.09 -8.23
C ARG A 204 -18.03 4.92 -7.96
N ARG A 205 -17.21 4.63 -8.98
CA ARG A 205 -15.75 4.53 -8.83
C ARG A 205 -15.13 5.86 -8.40
N ARG A 206 -15.59 6.99 -8.96
CA ARG A 206 -15.16 8.34 -8.56
C ARG A 206 -15.54 8.63 -7.10
N GLN A 207 -16.76 8.30 -6.67
CA GLN A 207 -17.20 8.48 -5.28
C GLN A 207 -16.39 7.65 -4.28
N ILE A 208 -16.09 6.39 -4.62
CA ILE A 208 -15.22 5.54 -3.80
C ILE A 208 -13.81 6.12 -3.71
N LYS A 209 -13.25 6.65 -4.81
CA LYS A 209 -11.93 7.33 -4.82
C LYS A 209 -11.92 8.56 -3.90
N ILE A 210 -12.95 9.39 -3.94
CA ILE A 210 -13.05 10.63 -3.12
C ILE A 210 -13.26 10.30 -1.63
N SER A 211 -13.97 9.20 -1.35
CA SER A 211 -14.25 8.75 0.03
C SER A 211 -13.07 8.00 0.65
N ASP A 212 -12.02 7.68 -0.13
CA ASP A 212 -10.83 6.98 0.34
C ASP A 212 -10.04 7.85 1.33
N PRO A 213 -9.79 7.39 2.56
CA PRO A 213 -8.94 8.10 3.51
C PRO A 213 -7.55 8.41 2.92
N ILE A 214 -6.99 7.50 2.12
CA ILE A 214 -5.66 7.67 1.51
C ILE A 214 -5.63 8.79 0.48
N TYR A 215 -6.75 9.00 -0.22
CA TYR A 215 -6.86 10.09 -1.18
C TYR A 215 -6.77 11.45 -0.47
N GLN A 216 -7.37 11.58 0.71
CA GLN A 216 -7.41 12.82 1.49
C GLN A 216 -6.13 13.08 2.31
N LEU A 217 -5.39 12.05 2.70
CA LEU A 217 -4.16 12.21 3.48
C LEU A 217 -3.06 12.93 2.70
N SER A 218 -2.42 13.92 3.31
CA SER A 218 -1.22 14.55 2.77
C SER A 218 0.01 13.74 3.16
N LEU A 219 0.78 13.29 2.17
CA LEU A 219 2.06 12.63 2.41
C LEU A 219 3.05 13.57 3.10
N GLU A 220 3.09 14.83 2.65
CA GLU A 220 3.93 15.89 3.24
C GLU A 220 3.65 16.05 4.75
N ALA A 221 2.38 16.17 5.13
CA ALA A 221 1.99 16.30 6.53
C ALA A 221 2.34 15.03 7.33
N SER A 222 2.02 13.86 6.78
CA SER A 222 2.29 12.57 7.43
C SER A 222 3.78 12.38 7.71
N VAL A 223 4.65 12.70 6.74
CA VAL A 223 6.11 12.58 6.91
C VAL A 223 6.61 13.53 7.99
N ARG A 224 6.13 14.78 8.01
CA ARG A 224 6.51 15.75 9.04
C ARG A 224 6.15 15.27 10.45
N ASP A 225 4.90 14.85 10.64
CA ASP A 225 4.40 14.43 11.95
C ASP A 225 5.05 13.13 12.43
N ASN A 226 5.21 12.16 11.52
CA ASN A 226 5.84 10.88 11.83
C ASN A 226 7.35 11.03 12.06
N LEU A 227 8.04 11.96 11.39
CA LEU A 227 9.45 12.28 11.68
C LEU A 227 9.62 12.88 13.07
N GLN A 228 8.73 13.79 13.48
CA GLN A 228 8.75 14.34 14.84
C GLN A 228 8.55 13.23 15.88
N THR A 229 7.63 12.31 15.62
CA THR A 229 7.39 11.14 16.47
C THR A 229 8.62 10.22 16.50
N CYS A 230 9.23 9.96 15.35
CA CYS A 230 10.46 9.16 15.22
C CYS A 230 11.61 9.78 16.04
N ALA A 231 11.83 11.09 15.91
CA ALA A 231 12.84 11.81 16.68
C ALA A 231 12.61 11.68 18.19
N ALA A 232 11.35 11.79 18.64
CA ALA A 232 10.99 11.60 20.05
C ALA A 232 11.19 10.15 20.54
N LEU A 233 10.97 9.15 19.68
CA LEU A 233 11.10 7.73 20.01
C LEU A 233 12.58 7.29 20.13
N TYR A 234 13.45 7.77 19.25
CA TYR A 234 14.82 7.25 19.13
C TYR A 234 15.92 8.23 19.57
N GLY A 235 15.60 9.51 19.79
CA GLY A 235 16.54 10.51 20.30
C GLY A 235 17.84 10.58 19.49
N GLU A 236 18.98 10.34 20.14
CA GLU A 236 20.30 10.45 19.52
C GLU A 236 20.53 9.48 18.36
N SER A 237 19.91 8.29 18.39
CA SER A 237 20.01 7.35 17.26
C SER A 237 19.36 7.93 16.00
N PHE A 238 18.25 8.65 16.16
CA PHE A 238 17.63 9.39 15.06
C PHE A 238 18.51 10.55 14.60
N ASN A 239 19.07 11.35 15.52
CA ASN A 239 19.98 12.46 15.18
C ASN A 239 21.20 11.99 14.38
N SER A 240 21.77 10.84 14.75
CA SER A 240 22.87 10.21 14.03
C SER A 240 22.45 9.76 12.62
N ALA A 241 21.29 9.09 12.51
CA ALA A 241 20.78 8.60 11.23
C ALA A 241 20.38 9.73 10.27
N ILE A 242 19.75 10.80 10.75
CA ILE A 242 19.41 11.96 9.92
C ILE A 242 20.68 12.77 9.56
N GLY A 243 21.66 12.83 10.46
CA GLY A 243 22.93 13.54 10.26
C GLY A 243 23.88 12.85 9.27
N SER A 244 23.69 11.55 9.01
CA SER A 244 24.46 10.81 8.01
C SER A 244 23.92 10.93 6.58
N MET A 245 22.70 11.49 6.41
CA MET A 245 22.12 11.71 5.09
C MET A 245 22.98 12.68 4.26
N HIS A 246 23.04 12.45 2.95
CA HIS A 246 23.77 13.33 2.05
C HIS A 246 23.18 14.76 2.07
N PRO A 247 23.99 15.83 2.16
CA PRO A 247 23.49 17.20 2.32
C PRO A 247 22.48 17.64 1.25
N ALA A 248 22.67 17.20 -0.01
CA ALA A 248 21.73 17.51 -1.09
C ALA A 248 20.37 16.81 -0.91
N ALA A 249 20.37 15.55 -0.47
CA ALA A 249 19.13 14.81 -0.20
C ALA A 249 18.38 15.43 0.99
N PHE A 250 19.12 15.82 2.04
CA PHE A 250 18.55 16.52 3.18
C PHE A 250 17.97 17.90 2.81
N ALA A 251 18.61 18.64 1.90
CA ALA A 251 18.07 19.91 1.38
C ALA A 251 16.78 19.69 0.58
N GLN A 252 16.72 18.66 -0.27
CA GLN A 252 15.50 18.29 -1.00
C GLN A 252 14.38 17.86 -0.04
N LEU A 253 14.70 17.10 1.00
CA LEU A 253 13.74 16.74 2.05
C LEU A 253 13.16 17.99 2.72
N LYS A 254 14.00 18.94 3.12
CA LYS A 254 13.54 20.21 3.69
C LYS A 254 12.63 20.98 2.73
N GLN A 255 13.00 21.04 1.46
CA GLN A 255 12.18 21.68 0.42
C GLN A 255 10.82 20.98 0.29
N ALA A 256 10.80 19.65 0.17
CA ALA A 256 9.59 18.86 0.05
C ALA A 256 8.66 19.03 1.26
N LEU A 257 9.24 19.05 2.46
CA LEU A 257 8.49 19.22 3.72
C LEU A 257 8.23 20.68 4.09
N LYS A 258 8.61 21.65 3.25
CA LYS A 258 8.47 23.09 3.51
C LYS A 258 9.04 23.50 4.88
N MET A 259 10.16 22.89 5.25
CA MET A 259 10.89 23.20 6.48
C MET A 259 11.85 24.35 6.22
N ALA A 260 11.80 25.38 7.08
CA ALA A 260 12.70 26.53 7.04
C ALA A 260 14.14 26.16 7.46
#